data_AF-A0A4R2GV53-F1
#
_entry.id   AF-A0A4R2GV53-F1
#
_cell.length_a   1.000
_cell.length_b   1.000
_cell.length_c   1.000
_cell.angle_alpha   90.00
_cell.angle_beta   90.00
_cell.angle_gamma   90.00
#
_symmetry.space_group_name_H-M   'P 1'
#
loop_
_entity.id
_entity.type
_entity.pdbx_description
1 polymer ?
#
loop_
_entity_poly.entity_id
_entity_poly.type
_entity_poly.pdbx_seq_one_letter_code
_entity_poly.pdbx_strand_id
1 'polypeptide(L)'
;MSRHIRHTQSHASLLRDVSAASVPPTRSRLDAIVVPAARASLQRVISLSAELSVPLVLLCSRQARIDKVAERVGATFGARALIVEVPDDYPQPYDAQRTSDRKFRSLSADRSSDLSVKRNIGLLLARLRGWTKILFIDDDISQIRGQDIARLTGHLDRHPVAAMTSRYFPDNSVVCHARRLAGYRQDVFVSGAVLGVNTQHPALSFFPDIYNEDWFFFARHAAGRSLPKIGEVRQDAYEPFADPERAGREELGDLLAEGLYAMFESTPGWKFSEQLAAAGTGHWRDFKEDRLRMIDATKKALEHAQTATGSVDYPTMLRALESLRFAEKHLSAIDPDVCVEFIDGWREDERCWQKMMSDLPTTLGERDALAELGLKTWISCGYGSAGPQSDSPGYKVLSLNRTSARPEASARGWLSPVGSKPNRS
;
A
#
# COMPACT_ATOMS: atom_id res chain seq x y z
N MET A 1 22.57 31.70 -8.92
CA MET A 1 21.27 31.48 -9.61
C MET A 1 20.33 30.85 -8.62
N SER A 2 19.28 31.56 -8.17
CA SER A 2 18.25 30.98 -7.29
C SER A 2 17.49 29.93 -8.10
N ARG A 3 17.70 28.65 -7.78
CA ARG A 3 16.89 27.57 -8.34
C ARG A 3 15.55 27.63 -7.62
N HIS A 4 14.49 27.98 -8.36
CA HIS A 4 13.14 27.99 -7.79
C HIS A 4 12.69 26.55 -7.51
N ILE A 5 12.71 26.18 -6.23
CA ILE A 5 12.05 24.97 -5.73
C ILE A 5 10.54 25.22 -5.81
N ARG A 6 9.80 24.33 -6.46
CA ARG A 6 8.34 24.41 -6.61
C ARG A 6 7.73 23.02 -6.58
N HIS A 7 6.49 22.91 -6.11
CA HIS A 7 5.65 21.76 -6.36
C HIS A 7 5.48 21.57 -7.87
N THR A 8 5.66 20.33 -8.33
CA THR A 8 5.59 19.98 -9.75
C THR A 8 4.33 19.18 -10.04
N GLN A 9 3.87 19.23 -11.29
CA GLN A 9 2.68 18.47 -11.71
C GLN A 9 2.95 16.97 -11.87
N SER A 10 4.23 16.58 -11.97
CA SER A 10 4.67 15.21 -12.19
C SER A 10 6.13 15.07 -11.79
N HIS A 11 6.48 13.93 -11.19
CA HIS A 11 7.84 13.51 -10.94
C HIS A 11 8.35 12.44 -11.92
N ALA A 12 7.66 12.22 -13.05
CA ALA A 12 7.99 11.16 -14.00
C ALA A 12 9.44 11.19 -14.51
N SER A 13 10.12 12.34 -14.43
CA SER A 13 11.54 12.49 -14.76
C SER A 13 12.49 11.68 -13.85
N LEU A 14 12.02 11.26 -12.67
CA LEU A 14 12.73 10.41 -11.72
C LEU A 14 12.57 8.91 -11.99
N LEU A 15 11.71 8.53 -12.93
CA LEU A 15 11.42 7.15 -13.29
C LEU A 15 12.18 6.70 -14.53
N ARG A 16 12.42 5.40 -14.59
CA ARG A 16 12.79 4.72 -15.84
C ARG A 16 11.57 3.96 -16.35
N ASP A 17 10.86 4.51 -17.33
CA ASP A 17 9.73 3.81 -17.94
C ASP A 17 10.22 2.62 -18.78
N VAL A 18 9.82 1.42 -18.38
CA VAL A 18 10.12 0.16 -19.06
C VAL A 18 8.83 -0.60 -19.40
N SER A 19 7.68 0.08 -19.38
CA SER A 19 6.37 -0.56 -19.60
C SER A 19 6.19 -1.19 -20.98
N ALA A 20 6.86 -0.63 -21.99
CA ALA A 20 6.89 -1.18 -23.35
C ALA A 20 8.08 -2.12 -23.61
N ALA A 21 8.97 -2.34 -22.63
CA ALA A 21 10.13 -3.20 -22.81
C ALA A 21 9.73 -4.67 -22.86
N SER A 22 10.51 -5.48 -23.58
CA SER A 22 10.36 -6.94 -23.56
C SER A 22 10.61 -7.48 -22.14
N VAL A 23 9.96 -8.60 -21.82
CA VAL A 23 10.13 -9.26 -20.52
C VAL A 23 11.58 -9.77 -20.43
N PRO A 24 12.40 -9.28 -19.48
CA PRO A 24 13.75 -9.78 -19.30
C PRO A 24 13.71 -11.26 -18.85
N PRO A 25 14.70 -12.09 -19.24
CA PRO A 25 14.83 -13.41 -18.65
C PRO A 25 15.03 -13.25 -17.14
N THR A 26 14.35 -14.07 -16.35
CA THR A 26 14.43 -14.00 -14.89
C THR A 26 15.31 -15.10 -14.31
N ARG A 27 16.13 -14.75 -13.30
CA ARG A 27 16.99 -15.71 -12.59
C ARG A 27 16.24 -16.49 -11.51
N SER A 28 15.17 -15.92 -10.97
CA SER A 28 14.35 -16.51 -9.91
C SER A 28 12.91 -16.00 -9.98
N ARG A 29 11.96 -16.83 -9.55
CA ARG A 29 10.54 -16.50 -9.49
C ARG A 29 10.25 -15.59 -8.29
N LEU A 30 9.03 -15.06 -8.23
CA LEU A 30 8.50 -14.47 -7.00
C LEU A 30 8.29 -15.57 -5.96
N ASP A 31 8.71 -15.29 -4.73
CA ASP A 31 8.53 -16.20 -3.60
C ASP A 31 7.15 -16.04 -2.96
N ALA A 32 6.66 -14.80 -2.89
CA ALA A 32 5.36 -14.48 -2.31
C ALA A 32 4.77 -13.17 -2.84
N ILE A 33 3.45 -13.07 -2.80
CA ILE A 33 2.71 -11.81 -2.92
C ILE A 33 2.23 -11.42 -1.52
N VAL A 34 2.67 -10.27 -1.02
CA VAL A 34 2.29 -9.74 0.29
C VAL A 34 1.21 -8.69 0.13
N VAL A 35 0.12 -8.83 0.88
CA VAL A 35 -1.05 -7.95 0.79
C VAL A 35 -1.33 -7.34 2.16
N PRO A 36 -1.08 -6.03 2.36
CA PRO A 36 -1.53 -5.33 3.55
C PRO A 36 -3.05 -5.13 3.48
N ALA A 37 -3.81 -6.06 4.06
CA ALA A 37 -5.26 -6.12 3.93
C ALA A 37 -5.97 -5.42 5.10
N ALA A 38 -6.79 -4.43 4.79
CA ALA A 38 -7.68 -3.71 5.71
C ALA A 38 -9.17 -3.82 5.28
N ARG A 39 -9.42 -4.14 4.00
CA ARG A 39 -10.73 -4.25 3.38
C ARG A 39 -11.14 -5.70 3.19
N ALA A 40 -12.44 -5.94 3.12
CA ALA A 40 -12.97 -7.28 2.89
C ALA A 40 -12.78 -7.77 1.42
N SER A 41 -12.51 -6.91 0.44
CA SER A 41 -12.56 -7.27 -1.00
C SER A 41 -11.26 -7.90 -1.56
N LEU A 42 -10.91 -9.11 -1.12
CA LEU A 42 -9.63 -9.75 -1.49
C LEU A 42 -9.69 -10.76 -2.67
N GLN A 43 -10.86 -11.01 -3.28
CA GLN A 43 -10.99 -12.09 -4.28
C GLN A 43 -10.08 -11.89 -5.51
N ARG A 44 -9.84 -10.62 -5.91
CA ARG A 44 -9.01 -10.29 -7.06
C ARG A 44 -7.56 -10.74 -6.87
N VAL A 45 -6.97 -10.42 -5.71
CA VAL A 45 -5.58 -10.81 -5.42
C VAL A 45 -5.44 -12.31 -5.14
N ILE A 46 -6.45 -12.96 -4.54
CA ILE A 46 -6.52 -14.42 -4.39
C ILE A 46 -6.51 -15.13 -5.75
N SER A 47 -7.30 -14.62 -6.70
CA SER A 47 -7.36 -15.20 -8.06
C SER A 47 -6.05 -14.98 -8.82
N LEU A 48 -5.45 -13.79 -8.69
CA LEU A 48 -4.15 -13.48 -9.28
C LEU A 48 -3.05 -14.42 -8.75
N SER A 49 -3.02 -14.70 -7.45
CA SER A 49 -2.02 -15.57 -6.86
C SER A 49 -2.12 -17.01 -7.38
N ALA A 50 -3.34 -17.50 -7.56
CA ALA A 50 -3.62 -18.80 -8.15
C ALA A 50 -3.17 -18.88 -9.61
N GLU A 51 -3.51 -17.86 -10.42
CA GLU A 51 -3.09 -17.74 -11.82
C GLU A 51 -1.56 -17.77 -11.95
N LEU A 52 -0.86 -17.03 -11.10
CA LEU A 52 0.61 -16.95 -11.11
C LEU A 52 1.29 -18.13 -10.41
N SER A 53 0.52 -19.00 -9.73
CA SER A 53 1.04 -20.05 -8.85
C SER A 53 2.02 -19.55 -7.77
N VAL A 54 1.80 -18.32 -7.27
CA VAL A 54 2.61 -17.67 -6.22
C VAL A 54 1.79 -17.64 -4.92
N PRO A 55 2.35 -18.07 -3.76
CA PRO A 55 1.62 -18.02 -2.50
C PRO A 55 1.36 -16.59 -2.03
N LEU A 56 0.25 -16.39 -1.32
CA LEU A 56 -0.08 -15.13 -0.66
C LEU A 56 0.43 -15.08 0.78
N VAL A 57 0.76 -13.87 1.21
CA VAL A 57 0.81 -13.48 2.62
C VAL A 57 -0.22 -12.36 2.81
N LEU A 58 -1.30 -12.64 3.51
CA LEU A 58 -2.41 -11.70 3.76
C LEU A 58 -2.30 -11.17 5.18
N LEU A 59 -1.86 -9.92 5.33
CA LEU A 59 -1.68 -9.25 6.62
C LEU A 59 -2.95 -8.47 6.97
N CYS A 60 -3.84 -9.13 7.70
CA CYS A 60 -5.22 -8.73 7.93
C CYS A 60 -5.36 -7.81 9.16
N SER A 61 -6.13 -6.73 9.02
CA SER A 61 -6.68 -5.95 10.12
C SER A 61 -8.05 -5.37 9.73
N ARG A 62 -8.70 -4.64 10.65
CA ARG A 62 -9.95 -3.90 10.38
C ARG A 62 -11.04 -4.80 9.78
N GLN A 63 -11.43 -4.59 8.53
CA GLN A 63 -12.50 -5.35 7.86
C GLN A 63 -12.00 -6.65 7.23
N ALA A 64 -10.68 -6.82 7.07
CA ALA A 64 -10.08 -8.07 6.63
C ALA A 64 -10.04 -9.05 7.82
N ARG A 65 -10.99 -9.99 7.88
CA ARG A 65 -11.09 -10.99 8.95
C ARG A 65 -10.50 -12.32 8.51
N ILE A 66 -9.56 -12.86 9.29
CA ILE A 66 -8.75 -14.03 8.90
C ILE A 66 -9.58 -15.26 8.50
N ASP A 67 -10.70 -15.51 9.17
CA ASP A 67 -11.60 -16.64 8.93
C ASP A 67 -12.31 -16.51 7.58
N LYS A 68 -12.80 -15.30 7.27
CA LYS A 68 -13.46 -14.99 5.99
C LYS A 68 -12.50 -14.99 4.83
N VAL A 69 -11.26 -14.57 5.08
CA VAL A 69 -10.20 -14.63 4.08
C VAL A 69 -9.81 -16.09 3.81
N ALA A 70 -9.67 -16.91 4.85
CA ALA A 70 -9.34 -18.33 4.73
C ALA A 70 -10.40 -19.12 3.95
N GLU A 71 -11.68 -18.85 4.20
CA GLU A 71 -12.80 -19.44 3.45
C GLU A 71 -12.66 -19.19 1.94
N ARG A 72 -12.34 -17.97 1.54
CA ARG A 72 -12.19 -17.58 0.12
C ARG A 72 -10.95 -18.18 -0.54
N VAL A 73 -9.84 -18.23 0.20
CA VAL A 73 -8.62 -18.92 -0.27
C VAL A 73 -8.90 -20.40 -0.48
N GLY A 74 -9.54 -21.06 0.50
CA GLY A 74 -9.89 -22.49 0.41
C GLY A 74 -10.86 -22.80 -0.73
N ALA A 75 -11.74 -21.85 -1.07
CA ALA A 75 -12.69 -21.97 -2.19
C ALA A 75 -12.07 -21.67 -3.58
N THR A 76 -10.87 -21.09 -3.65
CA THR A 76 -10.26 -20.67 -4.92
C THR A 76 -9.24 -21.70 -5.40
N PHE A 77 -9.52 -22.39 -6.51
CA PHE A 77 -8.63 -23.40 -7.09
C PHE A 77 -7.22 -22.86 -7.35
N GLY A 78 -6.20 -23.57 -6.85
CA GLY A 78 -4.79 -23.19 -7.01
C GLY A 78 -4.28 -22.11 -6.03
N ALA A 79 -5.16 -21.46 -5.27
CA ALA A 79 -4.74 -20.48 -4.28
C ALA A 79 -4.09 -21.15 -3.05
N ARG A 80 -3.06 -20.50 -2.52
CA ARG A 80 -2.36 -20.84 -1.26
C ARG A 80 -2.04 -19.56 -0.54
N ALA A 81 -2.26 -19.52 0.77
CA ALA A 81 -2.02 -18.32 1.57
C ALA A 81 -1.57 -18.64 2.99
N LEU A 82 -0.67 -17.78 3.48
CA LEU A 82 -0.45 -17.53 4.88
C LEU A 82 -1.25 -16.28 5.28
N ILE A 83 -2.25 -16.45 6.12
CA ILE A 83 -3.16 -15.39 6.55
C ILE A 83 -2.82 -15.06 7.99
N VAL A 84 -2.48 -13.80 8.25
CA VAL A 84 -1.97 -13.37 9.57
C VAL A 84 -2.82 -12.20 10.05
N GLU A 85 -3.30 -12.26 11.30
CA GLU A 85 -3.90 -11.11 11.95
C GLU A 85 -2.78 -10.21 12.49
N VAL A 86 -2.83 -8.92 12.14
CA VAL A 86 -1.91 -7.90 12.65
C VAL A 86 -2.64 -7.09 13.71
N PRO A 87 -2.21 -7.15 14.98
CA PRO A 87 -2.81 -6.37 16.06
C PRO A 87 -2.71 -4.87 15.82
N ASP A 88 -3.71 -4.11 16.27
CA ASP A 88 -3.72 -2.64 16.15
C ASP A 88 -2.57 -1.98 16.92
N ASP A 89 -2.09 -2.62 17.98
CA ASP A 89 -0.98 -2.18 18.83
C ASP A 89 0.34 -2.91 18.54
N TYR A 90 0.45 -3.54 17.36
CA TYR A 90 1.66 -4.28 16.98
C TYR A 90 2.89 -3.38 17.10
N PRO A 91 3.89 -3.76 17.93
CA PRO A 91 5.05 -2.93 18.14
C PRO A 91 5.87 -2.85 16.85
N GLN A 92 6.48 -1.70 16.63
CA GLN A 92 7.44 -1.58 15.55
C GLN A 92 8.61 -2.56 15.79
N PRO A 93 9.17 -3.16 14.72
CA PRO A 93 10.07 -4.31 14.83
C PRO A 93 11.46 -4.02 15.41
N TYR A 94 11.80 -2.74 15.63
CA TYR A 94 13.02 -2.36 16.34
C TYR A 94 12.75 -1.17 17.26
N ASP A 95 13.51 -1.11 18.35
CA ASP A 95 13.36 -0.11 19.39
C ASP A 95 13.69 1.30 18.88
N ALA A 96 12.98 2.29 19.45
CA ALA A 96 13.29 3.72 19.34
C ALA A 96 13.30 4.29 17.91
N GLN A 97 12.34 3.88 17.06
CA GLN A 97 12.09 4.54 15.76
C GLN A 97 11.85 6.03 15.92
N ARG A 98 12.81 6.83 15.45
CA ARG A 98 12.79 8.29 15.57
C ARG A 98 11.66 8.88 14.75
N THR A 99 11.39 8.33 13.56
CA THR A 99 10.30 8.76 12.67
C THR A 99 8.90 8.48 13.24
N SER A 100 8.81 7.58 14.21
CA SER A 100 7.57 7.23 14.92
C SER A 100 7.39 8.01 16.23
N ASP A 101 8.19 9.04 16.49
CA ASP A 101 8.07 9.89 17.67
C ASP A 101 6.68 10.58 17.76
N ARG A 102 6.22 10.82 18.99
CA ARG A 102 4.92 11.46 19.27
C ARG A 102 4.76 12.81 18.55
N LYS A 103 5.85 13.56 18.37
CA LYS A 103 5.85 14.84 17.64
C LYS A 103 5.36 14.66 16.20
N PHE A 104 5.89 13.67 15.46
CA PHE A 104 5.51 13.43 14.08
C PHE A 104 4.09 12.87 13.95
N ARG A 105 3.66 12.04 14.90
CA ARG A 105 2.27 11.57 14.96
C ARG A 105 1.29 12.72 15.17
N SER A 106 1.59 13.62 16.10
CA SER A 106 0.76 14.80 16.38
C SER A 106 0.68 15.74 15.16
N LEU A 107 1.80 15.97 14.47
CA LEU A 107 1.82 16.76 13.24
C LEU A 107 1.11 16.09 12.06
N SER A 108 0.99 14.76 12.09
CA SER A 108 0.15 13.97 11.17
C SER A 108 -1.29 13.83 11.67
N ALA A 109 -1.75 14.73 12.55
CA ALA A 109 -3.09 14.72 13.13
C ALA A 109 -3.51 13.35 13.69
N ASP A 110 -2.58 12.71 14.41
CA ASP A 110 -2.73 11.39 15.03
C ASP A 110 -3.22 10.31 14.05
N ARG A 111 -2.72 10.38 12.80
CA ARG A 111 -3.02 9.41 11.74
C ARG A 111 -2.91 7.98 12.23
N SER A 112 -4.02 7.24 12.17
CA SER A 112 -4.07 5.80 12.43
C SER A 112 -4.03 5.03 11.11
N SER A 113 -2.85 4.50 10.78
CA SER A 113 -2.63 3.59 9.65
C SER A 113 -1.75 2.43 10.08
N ASP A 114 -2.06 1.23 9.61
CA ASP A 114 -1.25 0.02 9.82
C ASP A 114 -0.46 -0.39 8.56
N LEU A 115 -0.52 0.43 7.50
CA LEU A 115 0.05 0.09 6.19
C LEU A 115 1.57 -0.09 6.25
N SER A 116 2.30 0.89 6.81
CA SER A 116 3.75 0.82 6.98
C SER A 116 4.17 -0.39 7.81
N VAL A 117 3.45 -0.66 8.90
CA VAL A 117 3.68 -1.82 9.79
C VAL A 117 3.56 -3.12 9.00
N LYS A 118 2.47 -3.32 8.28
CA LYS A 118 2.25 -4.53 7.47
C LYS A 118 3.30 -4.68 6.38
N ARG A 119 3.69 -3.60 5.70
CA ARG A 119 4.76 -3.66 4.69
C ARG A 119 6.10 -4.06 5.32
N ASN A 120 6.45 -3.50 6.48
CA ASN A 120 7.65 -3.90 7.23
C ASN A 120 7.60 -5.36 7.71
N ILE A 121 6.45 -5.84 8.20
CA ILE A 121 6.23 -7.26 8.53
C ILE A 121 6.50 -8.13 7.29
N GLY A 122 6.03 -7.71 6.12
CA GLY A 122 6.29 -8.41 4.85
C GLY A 122 7.78 -8.52 4.53
N LEU A 123 8.55 -7.45 4.73
CA LEU A 123 10.01 -7.45 4.52
C LEU A 123 10.72 -8.38 5.51
N LEU A 124 10.34 -8.33 6.79
CA LEU A 124 10.95 -9.16 7.84
C LEU A 124 10.62 -10.63 7.63
N LEU A 125 9.36 -10.95 7.33
CA LEU A 125 8.97 -12.32 7.01
C LEU A 125 9.75 -12.84 5.81
N ALA A 126 9.92 -12.03 4.76
CA ALA A 126 10.73 -12.41 3.61
C ALA A 126 12.18 -12.69 3.99
N ARG A 127 12.78 -11.87 4.87
CA ARG A 127 14.13 -12.09 5.40
C ARG A 127 14.20 -13.41 6.17
N LEU A 128 13.32 -13.62 7.14
CA LEU A 128 13.26 -14.81 7.99
C LEU A 128 13.04 -16.10 7.19
N ARG A 129 12.27 -16.04 6.11
CA ARG A 129 12.00 -17.18 5.21
C ARG A 129 13.05 -17.40 4.13
N GLY A 130 14.04 -16.52 4.00
CA GLY A 130 15.05 -16.59 2.94
C GLY A 130 14.51 -16.28 1.55
N TRP A 131 13.38 -15.60 1.47
CA TRP A 131 12.80 -15.18 0.19
C TRP A 131 13.72 -14.15 -0.48
N THR A 132 13.76 -14.20 -1.81
CA THR A 132 14.58 -13.32 -2.64
C THR A 132 13.77 -12.21 -3.29
N LYS A 133 12.56 -12.52 -3.75
CA LYS A 133 11.70 -11.54 -4.42
C LYS A 133 10.28 -11.65 -3.91
N ILE A 134 9.76 -10.55 -3.39
CA ILE A 134 8.36 -10.43 -3.02
C ILE A 134 7.68 -9.33 -3.83
N LEU A 135 6.36 -9.40 -3.88
CA LEU A 135 5.51 -8.39 -4.50
C LEU A 135 4.50 -7.88 -3.48
N PHE A 136 4.54 -6.60 -3.14
CA PHE A 136 3.45 -5.95 -2.41
C PHE A 136 2.32 -5.60 -3.37
N ILE A 137 1.08 -5.86 -2.96
CA ILE A 137 -0.14 -5.43 -3.66
C ILE A 137 -1.14 -4.93 -2.62
N ASP A 138 -1.58 -3.68 -2.72
CA ASP A 138 -2.63 -3.15 -1.84
C ASP A 138 -3.99 -3.81 -2.16
N ASP A 139 -4.86 -3.91 -1.14
CA ASP A 139 -6.09 -4.70 -1.20
C ASP A 139 -7.20 -4.12 -2.10
N ASP A 140 -6.99 -2.93 -2.62
CA ASP A 140 -7.91 -2.21 -3.51
C ASP A 140 -7.38 -2.08 -4.95
N ILE A 141 -6.31 -2.81 -5.28
CA ILE A 141 -5.70 -2.80 -6.60
C ILE A 141 -6.24 -3.92 -7.49
N SER A 142 -6.37 -3.60 -8.77
CA SER A 142 -6.88 -4.49 -9.81
C SER A 142 -6.26 -4.21 -11.18
N GLN A 143 -6.70 -5.00 -12.17
CA GLN A 143 -6.23 -4.93 -13.57
C GLN A 143 -4.72 -5.18 -13.71
N ILE A 144 -4.15 -5.97 -12.81
CA ILE A 144 -2.76 -6.42 -12.86
C ILE A 144 -2.63 -7.49 -13.96
N ARG A 145 -1.69 -7.29 -14.90
CA ARG A 145 -1.42 -8.23 -15.99
C ARG A 145 -0.28 -9.16 -15.62
N GLY A 146 -0.42 -10.47 -15.85
CA GLY A 146 0.66 -11.44 -15.58
C GLY A 146 1.97 -11.13 -16.30
N GLN A 147 1.90 -10.55 -17.51
CA GLN A 147 3.09 -10.10 -18.26
C GLN A 147 3.84 -8.97 -17.54
N ASP A 148 3.12 -8.05 -16.89
CA ASP A 148 3.74 -6.97 -16.13
C ASP A 148 4.41 -7.52 -14.87
N ILE A 149 3.82 -8.54 -14.23
CA ILE A 149 4.46 -9.24 -13.09
C ILE A 149 5.73 -9.97 -13.54
N ALA A 150 5.71 -10.64 -14.69
CA ALA A 150 6.90 -11.28 -15.25
C ALA A 150 8.00 -10.25 -15.54
N ARG A 151 7.64 -9.09 -16.13
CA ARG A 151 8.58 -7.98 -16.37
C ARG A 151 9.15 -7.45 -15.06
N LEU A 152 8.30 -7.15 -14.08
CA LEU A 152 8.70 -6.71 -12.74
C LEU A 152 9.70 -7.68 -12.13
N THR A 153 9.40 -8.98 -12.12
CA THR A 153 10.25 -10.03 -11.56
C THR A 153 11.62 -10.11 -12.24
N GLY A 154 11.68 -9.92 -13.56
CA GLY A 154 12.94 -9.83 -14.30
C GLY A 154 13.75 -8.58 -13.99
N HIS A 155 13.10 -7.43 -13.77
CA HIS A 155 13.79 -6.20 -13.36
C HIS A 155 14.37 -6.31 -11.93
N LEU A 156 13.75 -7.08 -11.04
CA LEU A 156 14.26 -7.30 -9.68
C LEU A 156 15.63 -8.02 -9.62
N ASP A 157 16.08 -8.62 -10.73
CA ASP A 157 17.43 -9.20 -10.83
C ASP A 157 18.55 -8.14 -10.89
N ARG A 158 18.21 -6.89 -11.24
CA ARG A 158 19.17 -5.79 -11.43
C ARG A 158 18.81 -4.52 -10.66
N HIS A 159 17.57 -4.45 -10.19
CA HIS A 159 17.03 -3.32 -9.44
C HIS A 159 16.44 -3.85 -8.14
N PRO A 160 16.73 -3.24 -6.98
CA PRO A 160 16.18 -3.74 -5.73
C PRO A 160 14.67 -3.50 -5.59
N VAL A 161 14.14 -2.56 -6.36
CA VAL A 161 12.72 -2.19 -6.37
C VAL A 161 12.25 -1.96 -7.80
N ALA A 162 10.99 -2.28 -8.06
CA ALA A 162 10.30 -1.98 -9.31
C ALA A 162 8.80 -1.84 -9.03
N ALA A 163 8.14 -0.86 -9.65
CA ALA A 163 6.78 -0.49 -9.25
C ALA A 163 5.88 -0.16 -10.44
N MET A 164 4.58 -0.05 -10.18
CA MET A 164 3.56 0.34 -11.16
C MET A 164 2.85 1.62 -10.73
N THR A 165 2.15 2.27 -11.67
CA THR A 165 1.38 3.50 -11.41
C THR A 165 -0.12 3.21 -11.47
N SER A 166 -0.92 3.76 -10.54
CA SER A 166 -2.38 3.73 -10.65
C SER A 166 -2.91 5.00 -11.31
N ARG A 167 -3.31 4.94 -12.60
CA ARG A 167 -3.78 6.13 -13.34
C ARG A 167 -5.30 6.29 -13.39
N TYR A 168 -6.05 5.18 -13.33
CA TYR A 168 -7.50 5.19 -13.53
C TYR A 168 -8.25 5.86 -12.38
N PHE A 169 -7.91 5.47 -11.14
CA PHE A 169 -8.21 6.24 -9.95
C PHE A 169 -6.84 6.61 -9.35
N PRO A 170 -6.41 7.88 -9.50
CA PRO A 170 -5.08 8.31 -9.09
C PRO A 170 -4.79 7.99 -7.63
N ASP A 171 -3.67 7.32 -7.39
CA ASP A 171 -3.16 7.09 -6.03
C ASP A 171 -2.45 8.36 -5.54
N ASN A 172 -3.25 9.30 -5.04
CA ASN A 172 -2.83 10.65 -4.69
C ASN A 172 -3.53 11.10 -3.40
N SER A 173 -2.95 12.09 -2.73
CA SER A 173 -3.54 12.72 -1.56
C SER A 173 -4.86 13.43 -1.85
N VAL A 174 -5.62 13.72 -0.79
CA VAL A 174 -6.86 14.48 -0.87
C VAL A 174 -6.63 15.86 -1.52
N VAL A 175 -5.52 16.53 -1.21
CA VAL A 175 -5.13 17.80 -1.82
C VAL A 175 -4.95 17.66 -3.34
N CYS A 176 -4.29 16.59 -3.78
CA CYS A 176 -4.10 16.31 -5.20
C CYS A 176 -5.42 15.96 -5.92
N HIS A 177 -6.39 15.31 -5.27
CA HIS A 177 -7.72 15.14 -5.82
C HIS A 177 -8.46 16.47 -5.97
N ALA A 178 -8.37 17.35 -4.97
CA ALA A 178 -8.96 18.70 -5.05
C ALA A 178 -8.35 19.53 -6.18
N ARG A 179 -7.04 19.39 -6.44
CA ARG A 179 -6.35 20.02 -7.58
C ARG A 179 -6.94 19.59 -8.92
N ARG A 180 -7.19 18.29 -9.10
CA ARG A 180 -7.84 17.76 -10.31
C ARG A 180 -9.27 18.26 -10.45
N LEU A 181 -10.04 18.28 -9.35
CA LEU A 181 -11.40 18.84 -9.32
C LEU A 181 -11.41 20.32 -9.73
N ALA A 182 -10.39 21.08 -9.33
CA ALA A 182 -10.20 22.48 -9.71
C ALA A 182 -9.70 22.70 -11.15
N GLY A 183 -9.52 21.62 -11.94
CA GLY A 183 -9.10 21.68 -13.34
C GLY A 183 -7.58 21.72 -13.54
N TYR A 184 -6.76 21.61 -12.48
CA TYR A 184 -5.32 21.53 -12.63
C TYR A 184 -4.87 20.14 -13.10
N ARG A 185 -3.77 20.11 -13.86
CA ARG A 185 -3.06 18.87 -14.16
C ARG A 185 -2.31 18.38 -12.92
N GLN A 186 -2.50 17.11 -12.60
CA GLN A 186 -1.77 16.41 -11.55
C GLN A 186 -1.54 14.97 -12.01
N ASP A 187 -0.28 14.58 -12.14
CA ASP A 187 0.13 13.23 -12.51
C ASP A 187 0.21 12.31 -11.27
N VAL A 188 0.47 11.03 -11.51
CA VAL A 188 0.67 10.00 -10.49
C VAL A 188 2.08 9.46 -10.61
N PHE A 189 2.76 9.30 -9.48
CA PHE A 189 4.05 8.62 -9.43
C PHE A 189 3.85 7.10 -9.29
N VAL A 190 4.92 6.31 -9.29
CA VAL A 190 4.80 4.92 -8.84
C VAL A 190 4.58 4.90 -7.32
N SER A 191 3.87 3.89 -6.83
CA SER A 191 3.59 3.77 -5.40
C SER A 191 3.77 2.33 -4.90
N GLY A 192 3.61 2.15 -3.59
CA GLY A 192 3.56 0.87 -2.89
C GLY A 192 2.35 0.01 -3.26
N ALA A 193 1.39 0.57 -4.00
CA ALA A 193 0.19 -0.12 -4.46
C ALA A 193 0.49 -1.42 -5.23
N VAL A 194 1.53 -1.40 -6.06
CA VAL A 194 2.15 -2.61 -6.64
C VAL A 194 3.66 -2.40 -6.70
N LEU A 195 4.37 -3.03 -5.75
CA LEU A 195 5.79 -2.82 -5.53
C LEU A 195 6.53 -4.15 -5.39
N GLY A 196 7.37 -4.44 -6.38
CA GLY A 196 8.33 -5.53 -6.34
C GLY A 196 9.55 -5.16 -5.51
N VAL A 197 10.03 -6.10 -4.71
CA VAL A 197 11.21 -5.90 -3.85
C VAL A 197 12.14 -7.11 -3.96
N ASN A 198 13.42 -6.85 -4.21
CA ASN A 198 14.50 -7.81 -4.01
C ASN A 198 14.97 -7.71 -2.56
N THR A 199 14.56 -8.68 -1.74
CA THR A 199 14.75 -8.69 -0.29
C THR A 199 16.16 -9.08 0.13
N GLN A 200 17.02 -9.49 -0.81
CA GLN A 200 18.44 -9.80 -0.57
C GLN A 200 19.36 -8.61 -0.85
N HIS A 201 18.82 -7.46 -1.26
CA HIS A 201 19.63 -6.27 -1.48
C HIS A 201 20.16 -5.73 -0.14
N PRO A 202 21.47 -5.47 0.00
CA PRO A 202 22.08 -5.13 1.30
C PRO A 202 21.66 -3.75 1.83
N ALA A 203 21.27 -2.83 0.94
CA ALA A 203 20.80 -1.49 1.30
C ALA A 203 19.26 -1.38 1.18
N LEU A 204 18.54 -2.43 1.58
CA LEU A 204 17.08 -2.42 1.61
C LEU A 204 16.60 -1.44 2.69
N SER A 205 15.70 -0.52 2.32
CA SER A 205 15.11 0.44 3.26
C SER A 205 13.91 -0.15 3.99
N PHE A 206 13.21 0.67 4.75
CA PHE A 206 11.99 0.34 5.47
C PHE A 206 10.88 1.36 5.14
N PHE A 207 9.66 1.06 5.56
CA PHE A 207 8.50 1.94 5.42
C PHE A 207 8.28 2.72 6.73
N PRO A 208 8.58 4.03 6.80
CA PRO A 208 8.31 4.82 8.00
C PRO A 208 6.81 4.99 8.26
N ASP A 209 6.40 5.24 9.52
CA ASP A 209 5.00 5.46 9.89
C ASP A 209 4.53 6.88 9.53
N ILE A 210 4.41 7.14 8.24
CA ILE A 210 3.97 8.40 7.66
C ILE A 210 3.07 8.14 6.44
N TYR A 211 2.39 9.14 5.90
CA TYR A 211 1.76 9.03 4.58
C TYR A 211 2.83 9.15 3.47
N ASN A 212 2.64 8.46 2.34
CA ASN A 212 3.65 8.26 1.28
C ASN A 212 4.93 7.56 1.80
N GLU A 213 4.80 6.61 2.71
CA GLU A 213 5.93 5.86 3.28
C GLU A 213 6.76 5.09 2.24
N ASP A 214 6.12 4.72 1.14
CA ASP A 214 6.70 4.08 -0.03
C ASP A 214 7.69 4.99 -0.76
N TRP A 215 7.43 6.29 -0.83
CA TRP A 215 8.34 7.27 -1.44
C TRP A 215 9.66 7.37 -0.69
N PHE A 216 9.65 7.17 0.63
CA PHE A 216 10.87 7.05 1.44
C PHE A 216 11.56 5.71 1.18
N PHE A 217 10.80 4.61 1.18
CA PHE A 217 11.35 3.27 0.94
C PHE A 217 12.18 3.17 -0.35
N PHE A 218 11.72 3.77 -1.45
CA PHE A 218 12.46 3.77 -2.73
C PHE A 218 13.15 5.10 -3.08
N ALA A 219 13.25 6.06 -2.14
CA ALA A 219 13.79 7.41 -2.37
C ALA A 219 15.18 7.40 -3.03
N ARG A 220 16.09 6.53 -2.56
CA ARG A 220 17.45 6.40 -3.11
C ARG A 220 17.43 6.03 -4.60
N HIS A 221 16.47 5.21 -5.02
CA HIS A 221 16.33 4.76 -6.40
C HIS A 221 15.70 5.83 -7.29
N ALA A 222 14.73 6.57 -6.77
CA ALA A 222 14.15 7.74 -7.43
C ALA A 222 15.18 8.86 -7.62
N ALA A 223 15.94 9.19 -6.56
CA ALA A 223 17.06 10.14 -6.61
C ALA A 223 18.09 9.79 -7.69
N GLY A 224 18.45 8.50 -7.77
CA GLY A 224 19.34 7.94 -8.78
C GLY A 224 18.71 7.73 -10.17
N ARG A 225 17.44 8.10 -10.38
CA ARG A 225 16.68 7.91 -11.64
C ARG A 225 16.73 6.47 -12.16
N SER A 226 16.71 5.53 -11.22
CA SER A 226 16.95 4.11 -11.46
C SER A 226 15.73 3.23 -11.17
N LEU A 227 14.64 3.84 -10.68
CA LEU A 227 13.40 3.17 -10.30
C LEU A 227 12.61 2.77 -11.56
N PRO A 228 12.47 1.46 -11.86
CA PRO A 228 11.72 1.01 -13.03
C PRO A 228 10.22 1.19 -12.81
N LYS A 229 9.56 1.90 -13.73
CA LYS A 229 8.11 1.91 -13.89
C LYS A 229 7.72 0.80 -14.86
N ILE A 230 7.07 -0.25 -14.35
CA ILE A 230 6.81 -1.50 -15.08
C ILE A 230 5.53 -1.46 -15.90
N GLY A 231 4.50 -0.77 -15.43
CA GLY A 231 3.17 -0.84 -16.00
C GLY A 231 2.18 0.02 -15.22
N GLU A 232 0.91 -0.19 -15.53
CA GLU A 232 -0.19 0.56 -14.93
C GLU A 232 -1.22 -0.40 -14.36
N VAL A 233 -1.82 0.02 -13.24
CA VAL A 233 -2.84 -0.72 -12.52
C VAL A 233 -4.03 0.17 -12.24
N ARG A 234 -5.08 -0.41 -11.68
CA ARG A 234 -6.28 0.32 -11.29
C ARG A 234 -6.54 0.15 -9.81
N GLN A 235 -6.53 1.26 -9.10
CA GLN A 235 -7.12 1.37 -7.77
C GLN A 235 -8.64 1.48 -7.84
N ASP A 236 -9.32 0.91 -6.84
CA ASP A 236 -10.75 1.10 -6.65
C ASP A 236 -11.09 2.57 -6.36
N ALA A 237 -12.19 3.02 -6.94
CA ALA A 237 -12.69 4.34 -6.65
C ALA A 237 -13.15 4.45 -5.19
N TYR A 238 -12.86 5.58 -4.56
CA TYR A 238 -13.36 5.97 -3.26
C TYR A 238 -13.76 7.44 -3.28
N GLU A 239 -14.45 7.90 -2.24
CA GLU A 239 -14.84 9.32 -2.08
C GLU A 239 -13.71 10.09 -1.37
N PRO A 240 -12.87 10.88 -2.08
CA PRO A 240 -11.67 11.46 -1.46
C PRO A 240 -11.97 12.51 -0.40
N PHE A 241 -13.12 13.16 -0.53
CA PHE A 241 -13.57 14.23 0.37
C PHE A 241 -14.64 13.75 1.36
N ALA A 242 -14.84 12.43 1.51
CA ALA A 242 -15.79 11.90 2.50
C ALA A 242 -15.40 12.23 3.94
N ASP A 243 -14.09 12.37 4.20
CA ASP A 243 -13.52 12.79 5.47
C ASP A 243 -12.55 13.95 5.22
N PRO A 244 -12.97 15.21 5.45
CA PRO A 244 -12.13 16.37 5.24
C PRO A 244 -10.84 16.39 6.08
N GLU A 245 -10.87 15.81 7.28
CA GLU A 245 -9.71 15.77 8.17
C GLU A 245 -8.59 14.88 7.64
N ARG A 246 -8.92 13.93 6.75
CA ARG A 246 -7.92 13.10 6.05
C ARG A 246 -6.83 13.93 5.39
N ALA A 247 -7.19 15.08 4.81
CA ALA A 247 -6.22 15.96 4.17
C ALA A 247 -5.18 16.50 5.17
N GLY A 248 -5.58 16.76 6.42
CA GLY A 248 -4.65 17.13 7.49
C GLY A 248 -3.73 15.98 7.90
N ARG A 249 -4.25 14.74 7.96
CA ARG A 249 -3.50 13.54 8.31
C ARG A 249 -2.45 13.12 7.27
N GLU A 250 -2.65 13.50 6.02
CA GLU A 250 -1.72 13.22 4.90
C GLU A 250 -0.62 14.29 4.77
N GLU A 251 -0.88 15.51 5.26
CA GLU A 251 -0.14 16.72 4.89
C GLU A 251 1.35 16.71 5.26
N LEU A 252 1.73 16.17 6.43
CA LEU A 252 3.15 16.06 6.79
C LEU A 252 3.91 15.14 5.83
N GLY A 253 3.31 13.99 5.48
CA GLY A 253 3.90 13.04 4.55
C GLY A 253 3.99 13.61 3.13
N ASP A 254 2.94 14.28 2.69
CA ASP A 254 2.90 14.98 1.42
C ASP A 254 3.95 16.09 1.32
N LEU A 255 4.12 16.92 2.36
CA LEU A 255 5.13 17.96 2.43
C LEU A 255 6.55 17.37 2.29
N LEU A 256 6.84 16.33 3.05
CA LEU A 256 8.16 15.70 3.08
C LEU A 256 8.47 14.94 1.78
N ALA A 257 7.52 14.13 1.30
CA ALA A 257 7.71 13.33 0.09
C ALA A 257 7.87 14.22 -1.15
N GLU A 258 6.93 15.14 -1.39
CA GLU A 258 6.98 16.04 -2.55
C GLU A 258 8.18 16.99 -2.47
N GLY A 259 8.50 17.52 -1.28
CA GLY A 259 9.63 18.42 -1.10
C GLY A 259 10.98 17.74 -1.33
N LEU A 260 11.10 16.48 -0.92
CA LEU A 260 12.28 15.67 -1.19
C LEU A 260 12.40 15.31 -2.68
N TYR A 261 11.28 15.01 -3.34
CA TYR A 261 11.29 14.66 -4.77
C TYR A 261 11.56 15.87 -5.66
N ALA A 262 11.04 17.05 -5.28
CA ALA A 262 11.42 18.32 -5.91
C ALA A 262 12.94 18.60 -5.77
N MET A 263 13.56 18.25 -4.63
CA MET A 263 15.01 18.32 -4.47
C MET A 263 15.72 17.37 -5.46
N PHE A 264 15.26 16.12 -5.61
CA PHE A 264 15.86 15.16 -6.55
C PHE A 264 15.77 15.62 -8.01
N GLU A 265 14.64 16.21 -8.40
CA GLU A 265 14.44 16.76 -9.74
C GLU A 265 15.36 17.95 -10.03
N SER A 266 15.51 18.85 -9.06
CA SER A 266 16.30 20.07 -9.22
C SER A 266 17.81 19.86 -9.11
N THR A 267 18.27 18.67 -8.69
CA THR A 267 19.69 18.34 -8.49
C THR A 267 20.11 17.06 -9.24
N PRO A 268 19.92 16.99 -10.57
CA PRO A 268 20.38 15.83 -11.35
C PRO A 268 21.89 15.63 -11.20
N GLY A 269 22.31 14.38 -11.00
CA GLY A 269 23.72 13.99 -10.87
C GLY A 269 24.32 14.14 -9.48
N TRP A 270 23.60 14.76 -8.53
CA TRP A 270 24.04 14.79 -7.14
C TRP A 270 23.90 13.40 -6.50
N LYS A 271 24.80 13.08 -5.58
CA LYS A 271 24.68 11.86 -4.77
C LYS A 271 23.50 12.01 -3.83
N PHE A 272 22.85 10.89 -3.52
CA PHE A 272 21.73 10.86 -2.58
C PHE A 272 22.05 11.56 -1.24
N SER A 273 23.25 11.34 -0.68
CA SER A 273 23.68 12.01 0.55
C SER A 273 23.81 13.53 0.43
N GLU A 274 24.22 14.03 -0.74
CA GLU A 274 24.35 15.48 -1.01
C GLU A 274 22.96 16.12 -1.12
N GLN A 275 22.01 15.41 -1.75
CA GLN A 275 20.62 15.85 -1.86
C GLN A 275 19.92 15.91 -0.50
N LEU A 276 20.13 14.88 0.35
CA LEU A 276 19.61 14.90 1.72
C LEU A 276 20.21 16.03 2.55
N ALA A 277 21.52 16.28 2.42
CA ALA A 277 22.17 17.40 3.12
C ALA A 277 21.67 18.78 2.65
N ALA A 278 21.27 18.89 1.38
CA ALA A 278 20.70 20.11 0.81
C ALA A 278 19.23 20.34 1.17
N ALA A 279 18.50 19.30 1.56
CA ALA A 279 17.16 19.38 2.13
C ALA A 279 17.20 19.89 3.59
N GLY A 280 17.86 21.02 3.81
CA GLY A 280 17.93 21.71 5.10
C GLY A 280 16.76 22.68 5.32
N THR A 281 16.77 23.39 6.44
CA THR A 281 15.69 24.31 6.87
C THR A 281 15.28 25.32 5.78
N GLY A 282 16.25 25.87 5.04
CA GLY A 282 15.97 26.82 3.95
C GLY A 282 15.12 26.20 2.84
N HIS A 283 15.48 24.99 2.39
CA HIS A 283 14.71 24.24 1.40
C HIS A 283 13.27 23.99 1.87
N TRP A 284 13.10 23.51 3.10
CA TRP A 284 11.79 23.20 3.64
C TRP A 284 10.91 24.43 3.85
N ARG A 285 11.50 25.57 4.22
CA ARG A 285 10.80 26.85 4.30
C ARG A 285 10.26 27.25 2.93
N ASP A 286 11.13 27.27 1.92
CA ASP A 286 10.77 27.67 0.56
C ASP A 286 9.71 26.72 -0.04
N PHE A 287 9.86 25.41 0.16
CA PHE A 287 8.91 24.41 -0.34
C PHE A 287 7.57 24.47 0.40
N LYS A 288 7.56 24.67 1.72
CA LYS A 288 6.32 24.87 2.50
C LYS A 288 5.55 26.09 1.98
N GLU A 289 6.23 27.20 1.72
CA GLU A 289 5.60 28.40 1.15
C GLU A 289 5.02 28.14 -0.24
N ASP A 290 5.73 27.41 -1.10
CA ASP A 290 5.21 27.04 -2.41
C ASP A 290 3.97 26.13 -2.33
N ARG A 291 4.00 25.16 -1.41
CA ARG A 291 2.86 24.25 -1.16
C ARG A 291 1.64 25.00 -0.60
N LEU A 292 1.83 25.97 0.29
CA LEU A 292 0.75 26.86 0.77
C LEU A 292 0.15 27.67 -0.39
N ARG A 293 0.99 28.27 -1.25
CA ARG A 293 0.53 29.00 -2.45
C ARG A 293 -0.25 28.09 -3.39
N MET A 294 0.17 26.84 -3.55
CA MET A 294 -0.54 25.84 -4.35
C MET A 294 -1.93 25.52 -3.79
N ILE A 295 -2.06 25.32 -2.48
CA ILE A 295 -3.34 25.06 -1.81
C ILE A 295 -4.28 26.26 -1.98
N ASP A 296 -3.80 27.48 -1.73
CA ASP A 296 -4.57 28.72 -1.90
C ASP A 296 -5.07 28.92 -3.33
N ALA A 297 -4.20 28.71 -4.33
CA ALA A 297 -4.60 28.76 -5.74
C ALA A 297 -5.69 27.73 -6.08
N THR A 298 -5.60 26.53 -5.49
CA THR A 298 -6.60 25.46 -5.67
C THR A 298 -7.95 25.85 -5.05
N LYS A 299 -7.95 26.42 -3.84
CA LYS A 299 -9.17 26.93 -3.19
C LYS A 299 -9.86 28.00 -4.05
N LYS A 300 -9.10 28.99 -4.51
CA LYS A 300 -9.61 30.09 -5.36
C LYS A 300 -10.22 29.58 -6.66
N ALA A 301 -9.60 28.58 -7.30
CA ALA A 301 -10.13 27.97 -8.51
C ALA A 301 -11.45 27.23 -8.26
N LEU A 302 -11.58 26.49 -7.16
CA LEU A 302 -12.83 25.83 -6.77
C LEU A 302 -13.95 26.85 -6.43
N GLU A 303 -13.62 27.90 -5.69
CA GLU A 303 -14.56 28.99 -5.36
C GLU A 303 -15.03 29.71 -6.63
N HIS A 304 -14.13 29.96 -7.58
CA HIS A 304 -14.52 30.55 -8.87
C HIS A 304 -15.45 29.62 -9.67
N ALA A 305 -15.11 28.33 -9.77
CA ALA A 305 -15.94 27.33 -10.47
C ALA A 305 -17.35 27.19 -9.85
N GLN A 306 -17.46 27.33 -8.53
CA GLN A 306 -18.72 27.33 -7.79
C GLN A 306 -19.64 28.48 -8.21
N THR A 307 -19.08 29.68 -8.41
CA THR A 307 -19.86 30.87 -8.81
C THR A 307 -20.22 30.88 -10.29
N ALA A 308 -19.39 30.24 -11.13
CA ALA A 308 -19.54 30.28 -12.58
C ALA A 308 -20.61 29.32 -13.14
N THR A 309 -21.08 28.32 -12.39
CA THR A 309 -22.06 27.33 -12.88
C THR A 309 -22.97 26.79 -11.78
N GLY A 310 -24.24 26.53 -12.12
CA GLY A 310 -25.15 25.67 -11.34
C GLY A 310 -24.70 24.21 -11.37
N SER A 311 -23.45 23.96 -10.96
CA SER A 311 -22.74 22.70 -11.18
C SER A 311 -23.38 21.57 -10.38
N VAL A 312 -23.53 20.42 -11.03
CA VAL A 312 -24.07 19.17 -10.45
C VAL A 312 -23.21 18.65 -9.28
N ASP A 313 -22.00 19.20 -9.10
CA ASP A 313 -21.00 18.73 -8.14
C ASP A 313 -20.71 19.72 -6.99
N TYR A 314 -21.62 20.68 -6.77
CA TYR A 314 -21.50 21.68 -5.70
C TYR A 314 -21.19 21.09 -4.30
N PRO A 315 -21.85 20.00 -3.84
CA PRO A 315 -21.53 19.39 -2.55
C PRO A 315 -20.11 18.82 -2.46
N THR A 316 -19.58 18.27 -3.56
CA THR A 316 -18.20 17.74 -3.61
C THR A 316 -17.19 18.88 -3.58
N MET A 317 -17.44 19.97 -4.30
CA MET A 317 -16.59 21.17 -4.25
C MET A 317 -16.51 21.77 -2.84
N LEU A 318 -17.64 21.82 -2.11
CA LEU A 318 -17.65 22.26 -0.71
C LEU A 318 -16.80 21.37 0.20
N ARG A 319 -16.95 20.04 0.08
CA ARG A 319 -16.15 19.08 0.84
C ARG A 319 -14.67 19.18 0.50
N ALA A 320 -14.32 19.37 -0.78
CA ALA A 320 -12.94 19.59 -1.23
C ALA A 320 -12.35 20.89 -0.64
N LEU A 321 -13.12 21.98 -0.62
CA LEU A 321 -12.69 23.24 0.03
C LEU A 321 -12.46 23.07 1.53
N GLU A 322 -13.31 22.29 2.20
CA GLU A 322 -13.12 21.94 3.62
C GLU A 322 -11.85 21.13 3.84
N SER A 323 -11.61 20.09 3.02
CA SER A 323 -10.36 19.33 3.04
C SER A 323 -9.12 20.22 2.87
N LEU A 324 -9.16 21.17 1.92
CA LEU A 324 -8.05 22.10 1.69
C LEU A 324 -7.79 23.02 2.90
N ARG A 325 -8.83 23.42 3.64
CA ARG A 325 -8.67 24.19 4.89
C ARG A 325 -8.00 23.35 5.99
N PHE A 326 -8.33 22.06 6.09
CA PHE A 326 -7.65 21.16 7.02
C PHE A 326 -6.18 20.95 6.65
N ALA A 327 -5.87 20.74 5.37
CA ALA A 327 -4.49 20.65 4.89
C ALA A 327 -3.71 21.94 5.18
N GLU A 328 -4.25 23.11 4.82
CA GLU A 328 -3.62 24.42 5.07
C GLU A 328 -3.34 24.67 6.56
N LYS A 329 -4.30 24.34 7.44
CA LYS A 329 -4.14 24.45 8.89
C LYS A 329 -2.97 23.62 9.40
N HIS A 330 -2.88 22.35 8.98
CA HIS A 330 -1.81 21.45 9.42
C HIS A 330 -0.47 21.84 8.82
N LEU A 331 -0.42 22.16 7.52
CA LEU A 331 0.78 22.64 6.84
C LEU A 331 1.34 23.88 7.53
N SER A 332 0.48 24.83 7.92
CA SER A 332 0.88 26.06 8.60
C SER A 332 1.56 25.78 9.95
N ALA A 333 1.14 24.73 10.66
CA ALA A 333 1.70 24.34 11.97
C ALA A 333 3.04 23.60 11.89
N ILE A 334 3.43 23.08 10.72
CA ILE A 334 4.69 22.34 10.55
C ILE A 334 5.86 23.32 10.47
N ASP A 335 6.75 23.34 11.46
CA ASP A 335 7.98 24.12 11.39
C ASP A 335 9.00 23.44 10.43
N PRO A 336 9.65 24.19 9.51
CA PRO A 336 10.66 23.65 8.59
C PRO A 336 11.80 22.87 9.26
N ASP A 337 12.19 23.20 10.50
CA ASP A 337 13.23 22.46 11.24
C ASP A 337 12.76 21.03 11.58
N VAL A 338 11.45 20.82 11.77
CA VAL A 338 10.87 19.49 11.98
C VAL A 338 11.05 18.61 10.76
N CYS A 339 11.03 19.18 9.56
CA CYS A 339 11.29 18.41 8.34
C CYS A 339 12.74 17.92 8.30
N VAL A 340 13.70 18.75 8.73
CA VAL A 340 15.11 18.35 8.85
C VAL A 340 15.25 17.23 9.90
N GLU A 341 14.64 17.41 11.07
CA GLU A 341 14.64 16.40 12.12
C GLU A 341 14.05 15.07 11.65
N PHE A 342 12.97 15.10 10.86
CA PHE A 342 12.38 13.89 10.29
C PHE A 342 13.35 13.18 9.34
N ILE A 343 13.97 13.91 8.42
CA ILE A 343 14.93 13.32 7.46
C ILE A 343 16.14 12.71 8.18
N ASP A 344 16.67 13.38 9.20
CA ASP A 344 17.77 12.83 9.99
C ASP A 344 17.33 11.62 10.84
N GLY A 345 16.13 11.67 11.41
CA GLY A 345 15.52 10.53 12.09
C GLY A 345 15.35 9.33 11.18
N TRP A 346 14.83 9.55 9.97
CA TRP A 346 14.66 8.52 8.95
C TRP A 346 15.98 7.88 8.51
N ARG A 347 17.04 8.68 8.36
CA ARG A 347 18.38 8.16 8.02
C ARG A 347 18.96 7.29 9.11
N GLU A 348 18.74 7.64 10.37
CA GLU A 348 19.21 6.83 11.50
C GLU A 348 18.39 5.55 11.62
N ASP A 349 17.07 5.65 11.51
CA ASP A 349 16.16 4.51 11.47
C ASP A 349 16.52 3.54 10.32
N GLU A 350 16.90 4.04 9.14
CA GLU A 350 17.37 3.21 8.01
C GLU A 350 18.65 2.43 8.36
N ARG A 351 19.59 3.03 9.10
CA ARG A 351 20.82 2.34 9.55
C ARG A 351 20.51 1.26 10.57
N CYS A 352 19.67 1.58 11.55
CA CYS A 352 19.20 0.62 12.56
C CYS A 352 18.49 -0.56 11.89
N TRP A 353 17.59 -0.27 10.94
CA TRP A 353 16.89 -1.27 10.15
C TRP A 353 17.86 -2.19 9.39
N GLN A 354 18.81 -1.63 8.65
CA GLN A 354 19.77 -2.43 7.86
C GLN A 354 20.63 -3.32 8.74
N LYS A 355 21.07 -2.82 9.90
CA LYS A 355 21.82 -3.61 10.89
C LYS A 355 20.97 -4.75 11.46
N MET A 356 19.74 -4.46 11.88
CA MET A 356 18.84 -5.50 12.37
C MET A 356 18.60 -6.56 11.29
N MET A 357 18.31 -6.15 10.05
CA MET A 357 18.06 -7.07 8.94
C MET A 357 19.26 -7.98 8.65
N SER A 358 20.50 -7.49 8.82
CA SER A 358 21.70 -8.34 8.64
C SER A 358 21.84 -9.41 9.71
N ASP A 359 21.36 -9.14 10.92
CA ASP A 359 21.50 -10.03 12.09
C ASP A 359 20.38 -11.10 12.15
N LEU A 360 19.27 -10.90 11.43
CA LEU A 360 18.16 -11.85 11.39
C LEU A 360 18.52 -13.16 10.66
N PRO A 361 18.00 -14.31 11.13
CA PRO A 361 18.14 -15.60 10.43
C PRO A 361 17.43 -15.59 9.08
N THR A 362 17.81 -16.49 8.18
CA THR A 362 17.37 -16.45 6.77
C THR A 362 16.71 -17.73 6.24
N THR A 363 16.29 -18.67 7.10
CA THR A 363 15.76 -19.97 6.64
C THR A 363 14.74 -20.60 7.61
N LEU A 364 14.00 -19.78 8.36
CA LEU A 364 12.99 -20.27 9.28
C LEU A 364 11.77 -20.87 8.57
N GLY A 365 11.11 -21.83 9.23
CA GLY A 365 9.78 -22.29 8.85
C GLY A 365 8.71 -21.21 9.07
N GLU A 366 7.49 -21.41 8.56
CA GLU A 366 6.37 -20.46 8.73
C GLU A 366 6.08 -20.15 10.18
N ARG A 367 5.92 -21.20 10.99
CA ARG A 367 5.62 -21.09 12.42
C ARG A 367 6.72 -20.35 13.17
N ASP A 368 7.97 -20.70 12.94
CA ASP A 368 9.11 -20.10 13.65
C ASP A 368 9.32 -18.64 13.24
N ALA A 369 9.15 -18.33 11.95
CA ALA A 369 9.21 -16.95 11.46
C ALA A 369 8.11 -16.07 12.07
N LEU A 370 6.87 -16.56 12.16
CA LEU A 370 5.78 -15.82 12.79
C LEU A 370 5.95 -15.69 14.31
N ALA A 371 6.53 -16.70 14.96
CA ALA A 371 6.87 -16.65 16.38
C ALA A 371 7.95 -15.59 16.66
N GLU A 372 8.98 -15.51 15.82
CA GLU A 372 10.03 -14.47 15.88
C GLU A 372 9.43 -13.07 15.73
N LEU A 373 8.43 -12.91 14.86
CA LEU A 373 7.70 -11.65 14.68
C LEU A 373 6.65 -11.38 15.76
N GLY A 374 6.45 -12.29 16.73
CA GLY A 374 5.41 -12.17 17.75
C GLY A 374 3.97 -12.25 17.22
N LEU A 375 3.76 -12.75 15.99
CA LEU A 375 2.46 -12.84 15.32
C LEU A 375 1.77 -14.16 15.68
N LYS A 376 0.87 -14.12 16.66
CA LYS A 376 0.28 -15.31 17.30
C LYS A 376 -0.93 -15.89 16.58
N THR A 377 -1.69 -15.07 15.85
CA THR A 377 -2.93 -15.49 15.22
C THR A 377 -2.74 -15.55 13.70
N TRP A 378 -2.70 -16.76 13.17
CA TRP A 378 -2.51 -17.00 11.73
C TRP A 378 -3.13 -18.32 11.27
N ILE A 379 -3.34 -18.44 9.96
CA ILE A 379 -3.85 -19.63 9.28
C ILE A 379 -3.01 -19.86 8.02
N SER A 380 -2.44 -21.06 7.86
CA SER A 380 -1.89 -21.52 6.58
C SER A 380 -2.94 -22.38 5.88
N CYS A 381 -3.30 -22.05 4.64
CA CYS A 381 -4.34 -22.76 3.90
C CYS A 381 -4.11 -22.73 2.39
N GLY A 382 -4.77 -23.65 1.68
CA GLY A 382 -4.81 -23.69 0.22
C GLY A 382 -6.00 -24.47 -0.29
N TYR A 383 -6.24 -24.43 -1.61
CA TYR A 383 -7.34 -25.14 -2.23
C TYR A 383 -7.41 -26.61 -1.81
N GLY A 384 -8.60 -27.07 -1.42
CA GLY A 384 -8.84 -28.46 -1.02
C GLY A 384 -8.20 -28.88 0.32
N SER A 385 -7.55 -27.97 1.03
CA SER A 385 -7.02 -28.25 2.38
C SER A 385 -8.17 -28.23 3.38
N ALA A 386 -8.35 -29.31 4.13
CA ALA A 386 -9.43 -29.45 5.11
C ALA A 386 -9.18 -28.54 6.33
N GLY A 387 -9.73 -27.32 6.29
CA GLY A 387 -9.88 -26.43 7.45
C GLY A 387 -8.57 -25.87 8.06
N PRO A 388 -8.67 -24.87 8.96
CA PRO A 388 -7.52 -24.24 9.58
C PRO A 388 -6.77 -25.23 10.48
N GLN A 389 -5.49 -25.49 10.19
CA GLN A 389 -4.57 -26.05 11.17
C GLN A 389 -4.26 -24.95 12.20
N SER A 390 -5.08 -24.82 13.24
CA SER A 390 -4.75 -23.98 14.39
C SER A 390 -3.97 -24.81 15.42
N ASP A 391 -2.66 -24.65 15.47
CA ASP A 391 -1.81 -25.24 16.51
C ASP A 391 -1.74 -24.35 17.77
N SER A 392 -2.78 -23.54 18.03
CA SER A 392 -2.88 -22.78 19.27
C SER A 392 -3.28 -23.72 20.42
N PRO A 393 -2.46 -23.87 21.48
CA PRO A 393 -2.88 -24.54 22.70
C PRO A 393 -3.87 -23.62 23.43
N GLY A 394 -5.15 -23.63 23.05
CA GLY A 394 -6.15 -22.84 23.78
C GLY A 394 -7.53 -22.63 23.17
N TYR A 395 -7.75 -22.85 21.87
CA TYR A 395 -9.08 -22.64 21.26
C TYR A 395 -9.78 -23.96 20.95
N LYS A 396 -10.77 -24.32 21.78
CA LYS A 396 -11.71 -25.41 21.49
C LYS A 396 -12.56 -25.03 20.27
N VAL A 397 -12.37 -25.75 19.17
CA VAL A 397 -13.31 -25.76 18.05
C VAL A 397 -14.62 -26.38 18.53
N LEU A 398 -15.70 -25.60 18.52
CA LEU A 398 -17.07 -26.13 18.64
C LEU A 398 -17.38 -26.91 17.35
N SER A 399 -17.34 -28.25 17.43
CA SER A 399 -17.80 -29.10 16.35
C SER A 399 -19.33 -29.01 16.23
N LEU A 400 -19.80 -28.34 15.18
CA LEU A 400 -21.18 -28.51 14.73
C LEU A 400 -21.25 -29.80 13.92
N ASN A 401 -21.50 -30.91 14.63
CA ASN A 401 -21.91 -32.16 14.01
C ASN A 401 -23.29 -31.96 13.35
N ARG A 402 -23.32 -31.82 12.03
CA ARG A 402 -24.52 -32.10 11.24
C ARG A 402 -24.62 -33.61 11.03
N THR A 403 -25.34 -34.29 11.92
CA THR A 403 -25.95 -35.58 11.63
C THR A 403 -27.21 -35.34 10.80
N SER A 404 -27.15 -35.63 9.49
CA SER A 404 -28.36 -35.85 8.70
C SER A 404 -28.42 -37.32 8.33
N ALA A 405 -29.24 -38.06 9.10
CA ALA A 405 -29.63 -39.42 8.81
C ALA A 405 -30.34 -39.48 7.45
N ARG A 406 -30.01 -40.52 6.67
CA ARG A 406 -30.82 -40.99 5.54
C ARG A 406 -32.14 -41.56 6.07
N PRO A 407 -33.29 -41.32 5.41
CA PRO A 407 -34.41 -42.22 5.51
C PRO A 407 -34.40 -43.23 4.35
N GLU A 408 -34.51 -44.50 4.73
CA GLU A 408 -34.78 -45.63 3.85
C GLU A 408 -36.17 -45.54 3.21
N ALA A 409 -36.27 -46.12 2.03
CA ALA A 409 -37.49 -46.30 1.28
C ALA A 409 -38.44 -47.32 1.93
N SER A 410 -39.75 -47.05 1.89
CA SER A 410 -40.75 -48.11 1.88
C SER A 410 -41.78 -47.84 0.78
N ALA A 411 -41.99 -48.87 -0.04
CA ALA A 411 -42.94 -48.91 -1.14
C ALA A 411 -44.30 -49.44 -0.66
N ARG A 412 -45.37 -48.86 -1.20
CA ARG A 412 -46.77 -49.33 -1.41
C ARG A 412 -47.55 -48.04 -1.68
N GLY A 413 -48.15 -47.75 -2.83
CA GLY A 413 -48.85 -48.57 -3.80
C GLY A 413 -50.26 -47.98 -3.94
N TRP A 414 -50.75 -47.87 -5.18
CA TRP A 414 -52.15 -47.69 -5.63
C TRP A 414 -52.61 -46.30 -6.14
N LEU A 415 -52.90 -46.33 -7.45
CA LEU A 415 -53.98 -45.70 -8.23
C LEU A 415 -53.89 -44.22 -8.67
N SER A 416 -53.76 -44.06 -9.99
CA SER A 416 -54.28 -42.93 -10.77
C SER A 416 -55.81 -42.85 -10.68
N PRO A 417 -56.43 -41.68 -10.95
CA PRO A 417 -56.81 -41.39 -12.34
C PRO A 417 -56.70 -39.91 -12.78
N VAL A 418 -56.38 -39.75 -14.07
CA VAL A 418 -57.04 -38.88 -15.07
C VAL A 418 -57.63 -37.54 -14.61
N GLY A 419 -57.21 -36.44 -15.26
CA GLY A 419 -58.07 -35.25 -15.39
C GLY A 419 -57.41 -33.91 -15.73
N SER A 420 -57.45 -33.55 -17.02
CA SER A 420 -57.74 -32.20 -17.54
C SER A 420 -56.88 -30.96 -17.17
N LYS A 421 -56.12 -30.47 -18.17
CA LYS A 421 -56.01 -29.04 -18.55
C LYS A 421 -57.41 -28.42 -18.74
N PRO A 422 -57.67 -27.08 -18.63
CA PRO A 422 -56.90 -26.04 -19.33
C PRO A 422 -56.83 -24.61 -18.72
N ASN A 423 -55.95 -23.82 -19.36
CA ASN A 423 -56.03 -22.40 -19.74
C ASN A 423 -56.07 -21.23 -18.72
N ARG A 424 -55.11 -20.33 -18.99
CA ARG A 424 -55.19 -18.86 -19.15
C ARG A 424 -55.69 -18.02 -17.97
N SER A 425 -54.80 -17.16 -17.50
CA SER A 425 -54.78 -15.71 -17.81
C SER A 425 -53.39 -15.15 -17.58
#